data_AF-A0A7R8WPC7-F1
#
_entry.id   AF-A0A7R8WPC7-F1
#
_cell.length_a   1.000
_cell.length_b   1.000
_cell.length_c   1.000
_cell.angle_alpha   90.00
_cell.angle_beta   90.00
_cell.angle_gamma   90.00
#
_symmetry.space_group_name_H-M   'P 1'
#
loop_
_entity.id
_entity.type
_entity.pdbx_description
1 polymer ?
#
loop_
_entity_poly.entity_id
_entity_poly.type
_entity_poly.pdbx_seq_one_letter_code
_entity_poly.pdbx_strand_id
1 'polypeptide(L)'
;IHDAIPLIHHLEKDERVKGVTSQVKAQVFYNAGSIELNGLIHGIEVREEMKLFNFGDYIIEGDAQAVEYRDNTVLLGAGIAKKMSVGVGDRVQ
;
A
#
# COMPACT_ATOMS: atom_id res chain seq x y z
N ILE A 1 2.98 14.55 -12.21
CA ILE A 1 2.30 13.51 -13.02
C ILE A 1 1.16 14.20 -13.75
N HIS A 2 1.32 14.56 -15.02
CA HIS A 2 0.32 15.40 -15.73
C HIS A 2 -0.80 14.59 -16.40
N ASP A 3 -0.52 13.36 -16.83
CA ASP A 3 -1.47 12.59 -17.66
C ASP A 3 -2.34 11.59 -16.88
N ALA A 4 -2.01 11.30 -15.62
CA ALA A 4 -2.75 10.31 -14.83
C ALA A 4 -4.17 10.76 -14.49
N ILE A 5 -4.39 12.04 -14.21
CA ILE A 5 -5.70 12.56 -13.82
C ILE A 5 -6.72 12.47 -14.98
N PRO A 6 -6.39 12.91 -16.21
CA PRO A 6 -7.28 12.72 -17.36
C PRO A 6 -7.57 11.25 -17.69
N LEU A 7 -6.57 10.37 -17.57
CA LEU A 7 -6.74 8.93 -17.82
C LEU A 7 -7.68 8.28 -16.81
N ILE A 8 -7.52 8.59 -15.52
CA ILE A 8 -8.43 8.11 -14.47
C ILE A 8 -9.86 8.57 -14.76
N HIS A 9 -10.06 9.86 -15.05
CA HIS A 9 -11.39 10.40 -15.39
C HIS A 9 -12.01 9.77 -16.64
N HIS A 10 -11.18 9.37 -17.61
CA HIS A 10 -11.67 8.68 -18.80
C HIS A 10 -12.14 7.26 -18.46
N LEU A 11 -11.34 6.52 -17.67
CA LEU A 11 -11.65 5.16 -17.26
C LEU A 11 -12.87 5.10 -16.33
N GLU A 12 -13.05 6.07 -15.44
CA GLU A 12 -14.23 6.17 -14.55
C GLU A 12 -15.55 6.34 -15.32
N LYS A 13 -15.51 6.86 -16.55
CA LYS A 13 -16.69 7.07 -17.41
C LYS A 13 -17.00 5.88 -18.30
N ASP A 14 -16.13 4.87 -18.36
CA ASP A 14 -16.34 3.68 -19.16
C ASP A 14 -17.16 2.66 -18.36
N GLU A 15 -18.37 2.36 -18.80
CA GLU A 15 -19.29 1.43 -18.12
C GLU A 15 -18.73 0.00 -17.98
N ARG A 16 -17.69 -0.36 -18.75
CA ARG A 16 -17.02 -1.67 -18.64
C ARG A 16 -16.04 -1.72 -17.47
N VAL A 17 -15.63 -0.56 -16.95
CA VAL A 17 -14.66 -0.44 -15.86
C VAL A 17 -15.40 -0.42 -14.53
N LYS A 18 -15.10 -1.40 -13.67
CA LYS A 18 -15.80 -1.59 -12.38
C LYS A 18 -15.20 -0.78 -11.23
N GLY A 19 -14.03 -0.19 -11.44
CA GLY A 19 -13.30 0.56 -10.43
C GLY A 19 -11.97 1.07 -10.98
N VAL A 20 -11.56 2.25 -10.52
CA VAL A 20 -10.29 2.89 -10.86
C VAL A 20 -9.75 3.52 -9.59
N THR A 21 -8.46 3.35 -9.33
CA THR A 21 -7.77 4.05 -8.25
C THR A 21 -6.36 4.43 -8.69
N SER A 22 -5.81 5.46 -8.07
CA SER A 22 -4.44 5.90 -8.32
C SER A 22 -3.45 5.11 -7.48
N GLN A 23 -2.30 4.79 -8.07
CA GLN A 23 -1.22 4.10 -7.38
C GLN A 23 0.13 4.70 -7.77
N VAL A 24 1.04 4.80 -6.81
CA VAL A 24 2.46 5.14 -7.04
C VAL A 24 3.32 3.95 -6.64
N LYS A 25 4.37 3.69 -7.41
CA LYS A 25 5.28 2.57 -7.18
C LYS A 25 6.70 3.09 -6.99
N ALA A 26 7.38 2.61 -5.95
CA ALA A 26 8.77 2.95 -5.68
C ALA A 26 9.57 1.70 -5.30
N GLN A 27 10.81 1.61 -5.80
CA GLN A 27 11.76 0.59 -5.36
C GLN A 27 12.46 1.08 -4.09
N VAL A 28 12.56 0.22 -3.08
CA VAL A 28 13.12 0.57 -1.77
C VAL A 28 14.02 -0.53 -1.24
N PHE A 29 14.77 -0.20 -0.20
CA PHE A 29 15.46 -1.16 0.65
C PHE A 29 14.83 -1.05 2.04
N TYR A 30 14.30 -2.15 2.57
CA TYR A 30 13.78 -2.24 3.93
C TYR A 30 14.91 -2.59 4.89
N ASN A 31 15.11 -1.76 5.91
CA ASN A 31 16.12 -1.95 6.94
C ASN A 31 15.46 -2.10 8.31
N ALA A 32 15.76 -3.21 9.00
CA ALA A 32 15.43 -3.41 10.41
C ALA A 32 16.62 -4.07 11.12
N GLY A 33 17.26 -3.32 12.02
CA GLY A 33 18.49 -3.76 12.68
C GLY A 33 19.61 -4.03 11.67
N SER A 34 20.08 -5.28 11.61
CA SER A 34 21.13 -5.73 10.67
C SER A 34 20.57 -6.38 9.40
N ILE A 35 19.25 -6.45 9.25
CA ILE A 35 18.58 -7.08 8.10
C ILE A 35 18.24 -6.00 7.08
N GLU A 36 18.72 -6.17 5.85
CA GLU A 36 18.38 -5.36 4.68
C GLU A 36 17.67 -6.24 3.64
N LEU A 37 16.52 -5.79 3.13
CA LEU A 37 15.77 -6.48 2.08
C LEU A 37 15.40 -5.53 0.94
N ASN A 38 15.64 -5.97 -0.29
CA ASN A 38 15.11 -5.29 -1.47
C ASN A 38 13.58 -5.38 -1.48
N GLY A 39 12.93 -4.28 -1.83
CA GLY A 39 11.50 -4.11 -1.70
C GLY A 39 10.87 -3.28 -2.80
N LEU A 40 9.56 -3.44 -2.89
CA LEU A 40 8.71 -2.57 -3.68
C LEU A 40 7.60 -2.02 -2.79
N ILE A 41 7.46 -0.71 -2.75
CA ILE A 41 6.37 -0.03 -2.06
C ILE A 41 5.35 0.46 -3.08
N HIS A 42 4.10 0.29 -2.71
CA HIS A 42 2.93 0.80 -3.42
C HIS A 42 2.25 1.85 -2.54
N GLY A 43 2.25 3.11 -2.99
CA GLY A 43 1.39 4.14 -2.44
C GLY A 43 0.01 4.02 -3.07
N ILE A 44 -1.03 3.89 -2.23
CA ILE A 44 -2.41 3.64 -2.65
C ILE A 44 -3.35 4.67 -2.00
N GLU A 45 -4.53 4.83 -2.58
CA GLU A 45 -5.67 5.47 -1.91
C GLU A 45 -6.41 4.39 -1.10
N VAL A 46 -6.32 4.45 0.23
CA VAL A 46 -6.76 3.37 1.13
C VAL A 46 -8.28 3.14 1.05
N ARG A 47 -9.09 4.21 0.92
CA ARG A 47 -10.56 4.07 0.89
C ARG A 47 -11.03 3.41 -0.39
N GLU A 48 -10.48 3.82 -1.52
CA GLU A 48 -10.76 3.20 -2.81
C GLU A 48 -10.24 1.76 -2.83
N GLU A 49 -9.07 1.47 -2.24
CA GLU A 49 -8.54 0.10 -2.19
C GLU A 49 -9.41 -0.83 -1.33
N MET A 50 -9.89 -0.35 -0.18
CA MET A 50 -10.83 -1.07 0.68
C MET A 50 -12.15 -1.38 -0.05
N LYS A 51 -12.65 -0.43 -0.84
CA LYS A 51 -13.91 -0.56 -1.59
C LYS A 51 -13.78 -1.47 -2.82
N LEU A 52 -12.66 -1.39 -3.53
CA LEU A 52 -12.48 -2.03 -4.82
C LEU A 52 -11.80 -3.41 -4.73
N PHE A 53 -10.99 -3.65 -3.71
CA PHE A 53 -10.09 -4.81 -3.65
C PHE A 53 -10.15 -5.62 -2.36
N ASN A 54 -11.17 -5.39 -1.49
CA ASN A 54 -11.31 -6.06 -0.19
C ASN A 54 -10.01 -5.98 0.64
N PHE A 55 -9.30 -4.86 0.56
CA PHE A 55 -7.97 -4.69 1.16
C PHE A 55 -7.93 -5.05 2.66
N GLY A 56 -9.02 -4.79 3.38
CA GLY A 56 -9.16 -5.09 4.81
C GLY A 56 -9.14 -6.58 5.13
N ASP A 57 -9.61 -7.44 4.22
CA ASP A 57 -9.72 -8.88 4.45
C ASP A 57 -8.34 -9.58 4.50
N TYR A 58 -7.30 -8.92 3.97
CA TYR A 58 -5.93 -9.44 3.94
C TYR A 58 -5.09 -9.02 5.16
N ILE A 59 -5.66 -8.22 6.06
CA ILE A 59 -4.94 -7.71 7.23
C ILE A 59 -5.00 -8.73 8.35
N ILE A 60 -3.84 -9.28 8.68
CA ILE A 60 -3.69 -10.30 9.72
C ILE A 60 -3.47 -9.65 11.09
N GLU A 61 -2.79 -8.50 11.11
CA GLU A 61 -2.45 -7.77 12.34
C GLU A 61 -2.36 -6.26 12.04
N GLY A 62 -2.79 -5.42 12.98
CA GLY A 62 -2.83 -3.96 12.82
C GLY A 62 -4.18 -3.47 12.28
N ASP A 63 -4.17 -2.25 11.71
CA ASP A 63 -5.36 -1.57 11.20
C ASP A 63 -5.07 -0.97 9.82
N ALA A 64 -5.90 -1.28 8.83
CA ALA A 64 -5.82 -0.73 7.47
C ALA A 64 -5.85 0.79 7.47
N GLN A 65 -6.71 1.35 8.34
CA GLN A 65 -6.98 2.77 8.43
C GLN A 65 -5.81 3.53 9.06
N ALA A 66 -4.90 2.83 9.76
CA ALA A 66 -3.71 3.46 10.32
C ALA A 66 -2.78 4.04 9.24
N VAL A 67 -2.76 3.46 8.03
CA VAL A 67 -2.00 3.99 6.89
C VAL A 67 -2.57 5.32 6.39
N GLU A 68 -3.88 5.52 6.52
CA GLU A 68 -4.56 6.73 6.08
C GLU A 68 -4.37 7.89 7.07
N TYR A 69 -4.40 7.61 8.37
CA TYR A 69 -4.41 8.64 9.41
C TYR A 69 -3.05 8.97 10.02
N ARG A 70 -2.00 8.22 9.68
CA ARG A 70 -0.66 8.40 10.26
C ARG A 70 0.40 8.41 9.17
N ASP A 71 1.10 9.54 9.06
CA ASP A 71 2.25 9.69 8.18
C ASP A 71 3.32 8.64 8.45
N ASN A 72 4.03 8.26 7.40
CA ASN A 72 5.15 7.30 7.44
C ASN A 72 4.77 5.93 8.02
N THR A 73 3.50 5.53 7.85
CA THR A 73 3.02 4.19 8.19
C THR A 73 3.05 3.30 6.94
N VAL A 74 3.46 2.04 7.11
CA VAL A 74 3.49 1.06 6.03
C VAL A 74 2.85 -0.24 6.49
N LEU A 75 2.05 -0.84 5.61
CA LEU A 75 1.61 -2.22 5.77
C LEU A 75 2.62 -3.15 5.10
N LEU A 76 3.22 -4.03 5.90
CA LEU A 76 4.15 -5.04 5.41
C LEU A 76 3.41 -6.34 5.13
N GLY A 77 3.71 -6.96 3.99
CA GLY A 77 3.29 -8.33 3.74
C GLY A 77 3.83 -9.28 4.82
N ALA A 78 3.00 -10.19 5.31
CA ALA A 78 3.31 -11.06 6.44
C ALA A 78 4.64 -11.85 6.27
N GLY A 79 4.96 -12.24 5.04
CA GLY A 79 6.24 -12.92 4.74
C GLY A 79 7.46 -12.01 4.90
N ILE A 80 7.34 -10.71 4.58
CA ILE A 80 8.42 -9.72 4.77
C ILE A 80 8.57 -9.43 6.25
N ALA A 81 7.46 -9.16 6.95
CA ALA A 81 7.45 -8.92 8.40
C ALA A 81 8.13 -10.08 9.15
N LYS A 82 7.76 -11.33 8.82
CA LYS A 82 8.39 -12.53 9.38
C LYS A 82 9.89 -12.64 9.09
N LYS A 83 10.33 -12.35 7.85
CA LYS A 83 11.76 -12.39 7.48
C LYS A 83 12.59 -11.34 8.23
N MET A 84 12.00 -10.18 8.49
CA MET A 84 12.65 -9.09 9.21
C MET A 84 12.48 -9.20 10.73
N SER A 85 11.70 -10.16 11.21
CA SER A 85 11.34 -10.32 12.63
C SER A 85 10.75 -9.04 13.24
N VAL A 86 9.89 -8.36 12.48
CA VAL A 86 9.19 -7.12 12.89
C VAL A 86 7.69 -7.37 13.02
N GLY A 87 7.04 -6.63 13.92
CA GLY A 87 5.60 -6.63 14.16
C GLY A 87 4.98 -5.23 14.14
N VAL A 88 3.70 -5.15 14.52
CA VAL A 88 2.98 -3.87 14.60
C VAL A 88 3.62 -2.96 15.65
N GLY A 89 4.00 -1.75 15.23
CA GLY A 89 4.64 -0.75 16.09
C GLY A 89 6.16 -0.67 15.95
N ASP A 90 6.78 -1.65 15.29
CA ASP A 90 8.20 -1.60 14.98
C ASP A 90 8.51 -0.60 13.85
N ARG A 91 9.77 -0.15 13.81
CA ARG A 91 10.24 0.79 12.79
C ARG A 91 11.04 0.06 11.72
N VAL A 92 10.73 0.35 10.46
CA VAL A 92 11.46 -0.09 9.27
C VAL A 92 11.86 1.16 8.48
N GLN A 93 13.08 1.16 7.91
CA GLN A 93 13.64 2.30 7.16
C GLN A 93 13.99 1.92 5.73
#